data_AF-A0A354U817-F1
#
_entry.id   AF-A0A354U817-F1
#
_cell.length_a   1.000
_cell.length_b   1.000
_cell.length_c   1.000
_cell.angle_alpha   90.00
_cell.angle_beta   90.00
_cell.angle_gamma   90.00
#
_symmetry.space_group_name_H-M   'P 1'
#
loop_
_entity.id
_entity.type
_entity.pdbx_description
1 polymer ?
#
loop_
_entity_poly.entity_id
_entity_poly.type
_entity_poly.pdbx_seq_one_letter_code
_entity_poly.pdbx_strand_id
1 'polypeptide(L)'
;ERPVWEQDCVELFFDRAPFTSALEHPDKHTKNVFRLFVLPRQKKIHYMNHDGKISIIDLPLEIKTEKSGYSLALSIPENLLPLNSGAIGFEIKIDDAEPSGKALREAYWANGPRPFRNRLAFGIINFK
;
A
#
# COMPACT_ATOMS: atom_id res chain seq x y z
N GLU A 1 -19.59 3.33 7.08
CA GLU A 1 -18.84 3.24 5.81
C GLU A 1 -18.17 1.89 5.70
N ARG A 2 -17.88 1.42 4.48
CA ARG A 2 -17.17 0.16 4.26
C ARG A 2 -15.68 0.34 4.55
N PRO A 3 -14.98 -0.66 5.10
CA PRO A 3 -13.52 -0.60 5.22
C PRO A 3 -12.86 -0.32 3.86
N VAL A 4 -11.76 0.43 3.87
CA VAL A 4 -11.09 0.88 2.63
C VAL A 4 -10.62 -0.30 1.76
N TRP A 5 -10.16 -1.39 2.38
CA TRP A 5 -9.74 -2.64 1.72
C TRP A 5 -10.90 -3.52 1.20
N GLU A 6 -12.15 -3.16 1.48
CA GLU A 6 -13.30 -3.85 0.88
C GLU A 6 -13.83 -3.12 -0.35
N GLN A 7 -13.24 -1.98 -0.71
CA GLN A 7 -13.64 -1.16 -1.86
C GLN A 7 -12.68 -1.37 -3.02
N ASP A 8 -13.10 -0.89 -4.20
CA ASP A 8 -12.26 -0.79 -5.39
C ASP A 8 -11.10 0.18 -5.10
N CYS A 9 -9.91 -0.35 -4.83
CA CYS A 9 -8.76 0.42 -4.39
C CYS A 9 -7.42 -0.20 -4.80
N VAL A 10 -6.40 0.66 -4.84
CA VAL A 10 -5.00 0.23 -4.94
C VAL A 10 -4.36 0.42 -3.58
N GLU A 11 -3.83 -0.66 -3.05
CA GLU A 11 -3.10 -0.64 -1.80
C GLU A 11 -1.60 -0.69 -2.07
N LEU A 12 -0.88 0.23 -1.44
CA LEU A 12 0.57 0.32 -1.53
C LEU A 12 1.14 0.08 -0.14
N PHE A 13 1.93 -0.98 0.00
CA PHE A 13 2.61 -1.31 1.24
C PHE A 13 4.04 -0.83 1.16
N PHE A 14 4.50 -0.19 2.24
CA PHE A 14 5.84 0.32 2.34
C PHE A 14 6.48 -0.16 3.63
N ASP A 15 7.75 -0.53 3.55
CA ASP A 15 8.60 -0.85 4.68
C ASP A 15 9.90 -0.07 4.57
N ARG A 16 10.07 0.88 5.48
CA ARG A 16 11.22 1.78 5.51
C ARG A 16 12.50 1.12 6.01
N ALA A 17 12.42 -0.11 6.52
CA ALA A 17 13.56 -0.83 7.09
C ALA A 17 13.54 -2.31 6.71
N PRO A 18 13.54 -2.66 5.40
CA PRO A 18 13.28 -4.02 4.93
C PRO A 18 14.27 -5.06 5.45
N PHE A 19 15.50 -4.65 5.75
CA PHE A 19 16.56 -5.55 6.24
C PHE A 19 16.64 -5.64 7.76
N THR A 20 15.86 -4.85 8.49
CA THR A 20 15.78 -4.96 9.95
C THR A 20 14.87 -6.14 10.29
N SER A 21 15.45 -7.25 10.76
CA SER A 21 14.68 -8.40 11.26
C SER A 21 14.27 -8.18 12.72
N ALA A 22 12.99 -8.35 13.02
CA ALA A 22 12.54 -8.53 14.40
C ALA A 22 12.83 -9.98 14.78
N LEU A 23 13.84 -10.20 15.63
CA LEU A 23 14.41 -11.53 15.92
C LEU A 23 13.39 -12.63 16.26
N GLU A 24 12.26 -12.27 16.87
CA GLU A 24 11.21 -13.23 17.26
C GLU A 24 10.08 -13.40 16.22
N HIS A 25 9.81 -12.37 15.40
CA HIS A 25 8.67 -12.34 14.48
C HIS A 25 9.01 -11.56 13.19
N PRO A 26 9.85 -12.11 12.32
CA PRO A 26 10.36 -11.41 11.13
C PRO A 26 9.26 -11.05 10.11
N ASP A 27 8.14 -11.78 10.13
CA ASP A 27 6.97 -11.58 9.27
C ASP A 27 6.08 -10.40 9.69
N LYS A 28 6.07 -10.05 10.98
CA LYS A 28 5.16 -9.01 11.49
C LYS A 28 5.55 -7.62 11.00
N HIS A 29 4.53 -6.82 10.69
CA HIS A 29 4.71 -5.39 10.43
C HIS A 29 5.36 -4.71 11.63
N THR A 30 6.41 -3.94 11.36
CA THR A 30 7.09 -3.13 12.38
C THR A 30 6.53 -1.70 12.32
N LYS A 31 6.96 -0.82 13.24
CA LYS A 31 6.70 0.63 13.17
C LYS A 31 7.16 1.30 11.86
N ASN A 32 8.03 0.62 11.10
CA ASN A 32 8.53 1.13 9.82
C ASN A 32 7.60 0.79 8.64
N VAL A 33 6.61 -0.08 8.86
CA VAL A 33 5.62 -0.46 7.87
C VAL A 33 4.42 0.47 7.91
N PHE A 34 3.97 0.91 6.74
CA PHE A 34 2.71 1.63 6.57
C PHE A 34 2.06 1.23 5.25
N ARG A 35 0.77 1.59 5.10
CA ARG A 35 -0.03 1.28 3.92
C ARG A 35 -0.74 2.53 3.44
N LEU A 36 -0.80 2.70 2.12
CA LEU A 36 -1.68 3.67 1.47
C LEU A 36 -2.81 2.92 0.78
N PHE A 37 -4.01 3.45 0.85
CA PHE A 37 -5.16 3.02 0.05
C PHE A 37 -5.52 4.17 -0.87
N VAL A 38 -5.32 3.99 -2.17
CA VAL A 38 -5.78 4.93 -3.19
C VAL A 38 -7.16 4.48 -3.63
N LEU A 39 -8.18 5.30 -3.37
CA LEU A 39 -9.57 5.04 -3.79
C LEU A 39 -9.86 5.89 -5.04
N PRO A 40 -9.76 5.33 -6.25
CA PRO A 40 -9.70 6.12 -7.47
C PRO A 40 -10.99 6.89 -7.74
N ARG A 41 -12.14 6.27 -7.45
CA ARG A 41 -13.46 6.89 -7.61
C ARG A 41 -13.69 8.07 -6.67
N GLN A 42 -13.09 8.02 -5.49
CA GLN A 42 -13.23 9.06 -4.47
C GLN A 42 -12.12 10.12 -4.57
N LYS A 43 -11.06 9.84 -5.34
CA LYS A 43 -9.85 10.66 -5.41
C LYS A 43 -9.26 10.93 -4.03
N LYS A 44 -9.27 9.91 -3.16
CA LYS A 44 -8.79 9.98 -1.78
C LYS A 44 -7.67 8.98 -1.55
N ILE A 45 -6.77 9.36 -0.66
CA ILE A 45 -5.72 8.49 -0.16
C ILE A 45 -5.91 8.34 1.35
N HIS A 46 -6.04 7.11 1.80
CA HIS A 46 -6.01 6.78 3.21
C HIS A 46 -4.63 6.25 3.57
N TYR A 47 -4.01 6.84 4.58
CA TYR A 47 -2.79 6.36 5.18
C TYR A 47 -3.14 5.53 6.42
N MET A 48 -2.54 4.35 6.54
CA MET A 48 -2.62 3.50 7.71
C MET A 48 -1.23 3.25 8.28
N ASN A 49 -1.04 3.60 9.54
CA ASN A 49 0.20 3.34 10.26
C ASN A 49 0.24 1.90 10.82
N HIS A 50 1.38 1.54 11.41
CA HIS A 50 1.58 0.26 12.11
C HIS A 50 0.50 -0.06 13.16
N ASP A 51 -0.02 0.94 13.87
CA ASP A 51 -1.06 0.75 14.90
C ASP A 51 -2.46 0.49 14.31
N GLY A 52 -2.59 0.48 12.98
CA GLY A 52 -3.87 0.34 12.29
C GLY A 52 -4.72 1.61 12.31
N LYS A 53 -4.19 2.75 12.75
CA LYS A 53 -4.90 4.03 12.68
C LYS A 53 -4.92 4.52 11.24
N ILE A 54 -6.12 4.84 10.76
CA ILE A 54 -6.36 5.30 9.40
C ILE A 54 -6.66 6.80 9.43
N SER A 55 -5.97 7.56 8.58
CA SER A 55 -6.22 8.98 8.35
C SER A 55 -6.24 9.27 6.85
N ILE A 56 -6.96 10.30 6.44
CA ILE A 56 -6.84 10.83 5.08
C ILE A 56 -5.54 11.65 5.02
N ILE A 57 -4.77 11.46 3.96
CA ILE A 57 -3.57 12.25 3.67
C ILE A 57 -3.73 12.88 2.29
N ASP A 58 -3.19 14.10 2.14
CA ASP A 58 -3.11 14.78 0.85
C ASP A 58 -1.72 14.53 0.25
N LEU A 59 -1.67 13.78 -0.85
CA LEU A 59 -0.46 13.51 -1.63
C LEU A 59 -0.76 13.83 -3.10
N PRO A 60 0.23 14.32 -3.88
CA PRO A 60 0.03 14.56 -5.30
C PRO A 60 -0.37 13.27 -6.02
N LEU A 61 -1.61 13.24 -6.51
CA LEU A 61 -2.23 12.09 -7.17
C LEU A 61 -2.89 12.52 -8.47
N GLU A 62 -2.44 11.95 -9.57
CA GLU A 62 -3.11 12.05 -10.86
C GLU A 62 -3.88 10.76 -11.13
N ILE A 63 -5.14 10.91 -11.53
CA ILE A 63 -6.01 9.80 -11.93
C ILE A 63 -6.54 10.08 -13.31
N LYS A 64 -6.29 9.14 -14.24
CA LYS A 64 -6.88 9.14 -15.58
C LYS A 64 -7.83 7.96 -15.68
N THR A 65 -9.13 8.24 -15.77
CA THR A 65 -10.16 7.21 -15.93
C THR A 65 -10.47 7.00 -17.39
N GLU A 66 -10.52 5.74 -17.80
CA GLU A 66 -10.85 5.29 -19.16
C GLU A 66 -12.01 4.29 -19.10
N LYS A 67 -12.58 3.94 -20.26
CA LYS A 67 -13.69 2.98 -20.32
C LYS A 67 -13.33 1.60 -19.73
N SER A 68 -12.06 1.22 -19.79
CA SER A 68 -11.56 -0.08 -19.33
C SER A 68 -10.99 -0.07 -17.90
N GLY A 69 -10.90 1.09 -17.24
CA GLY A 69 -10.29 1.18 -15.91
C GLY A 69 -9.69 2.56 -15.62
N TYR A 70 -8.56 2.58 -14.93
CA TYR A 70 -7.88 3.81 -14.57
C TYR A 70 -6.37 3.65 -14.54
N SER A 71 -5.65 4.76 -14.76
CA SER A 71 -4.23 4.90 -14.46
C SER A 71 -4.04 5.85 -13.27
N LEU A 72 -3.08 5.52 -12.39
CA LEU A 72 -2.71 6.33 -11.23
C LEU A 72 -1.24 6.74 -11.34
N ALA A 73 -0.95 8.00 -11.04
CA ALA A 73 0.41 8.45 -10.74
C ALA A 73 0.41 9.13 -9.37
N LEU A 74 1.23 8.62 -8.44
CA LEU A 74 1.31 9.08 -7.07
C LEU A 74 2.74 9.50 -6.74
N SER A 75 2.90 10.70 -6.19
CA SER A 75 4.20 11.18 -5.69
C SER A 75 4.27 11.00 -4.18
N ILE A 76 5.25 10.22 -3.72
CA ILE A 76 5.49 10.03 -2.28
C ILE A 76 6.58 10.99 -1.81
N PRO A 77 6.32 11.85 -0.82
CA PRO A 77 7.33 12.76 -0.30
C PRO A 77 8.39 12.02 0.54
N GLU A 78 9.61 12.54 0.50
CA GLU A 78 10.79 11.93 1.15
C GLU A 78 10.63 11.79 2.68
N ASN A 79 9.87 12.68 3.33
CA ASN A 79 9.60 12.55 4.76
C ASN A 79 8.76 11.30 5.11
N LEU A 80 7.95 10.81 4.17
CA LEU A 80 7.17 9.58 4.34
C LEU A 80 8.01 8.34 3.98
N LEU A 81 8.92 8.49 3.01
CA LEU A 81 9.86 7.45 2.56
C LEU A 81 11.29 7.99 2.60
N PRO A 82 11.94 8.03 3.78
CA PRO A 82 13.32 8.46 3.87
C PRO A 82 14.20 7.44 3.14
N LEU A 83 14.73 7.83 1.98
CA LEU A 83 15.50 6.96 1.08
C LEU A 83 16.96 6.76 1.54
N ASN A 84 17.32 7.30 2.70
CA ASN A 84 18.68 7.26 3.26
C ASN A 84 19.21 5.83 3.47
N SER A 85 18.34 4.82 3.54
CA SER A 85 18.69 3.40 3.65
C SER A 85 19.10 2.75 2.32
N GLY A 86 18.90 3.43 1.18
CA GLY A 86 19.16 2.90 -0.16
C GLY A 86 18.15 1.86 -0.65
N ALA A 87 17.23 1.40 0.19
CA ALA A 87 16.20 0.44 -0.18
C ALA A 87 14.94 0.52 0.68
N ILE A 88 13.82 0.09 0.10
CA ILE A 88 12.53 -0.11 0.80
C ILE A 88 11.97 -1.49 0.49
N GLY A 89 11.18 -2.02 1.42
CA GLY A 89 10.24 -3.09 1.12
C GLY A 89 8.97 -2.49 0.52
N PHE A 90 8.45 -3.10 -0.54
CA PHE A 90 7.30 -2.60 -1.28
C PHE A 90 6.39 -3.71 -1.80
N GLU A 91 5.08 -3.49 -1.78
CA GLU A 91 4.08 -4.36 -2.42
C GLU A 91 2.92 -3.51 -2.95
N ILE A 92 2.33 -3.97 -4.05
CA ILE A 92 1.08 -3.44 -4.60
C ILE A 92 0.03 -4.53 -4.50
N LYS A 93 -1.11 -4.20 -3.91
CA LYS A 93 -2.32 -5.02 -3.99
C LYS A 93 -3.40 -4.24 -4.72
N ILE A 94 -4.03 -4.84 -5.72
CA ILE A 94 -5.19 -4.28 -6.40
C ILE A 94 -6.41 -5.01 -5.86
N ASP A 95 -7.34 -4.25 -5.29
CA ASP A 95 -8.63 -4.74 -4.83
C ASP A 95 -9.71 -4.30 -5.80
N ASP A 96 -10.33 -5.26 -6.46
CA ASP A 96 -11.44 -5.02 -7.38
C ASP A 96 -12.75 -5.44 -6.71
N ALA A 97 -13.51 -4.44 -6.29
CA ALA A 97 -14.78 -4.62 -5.62
C ALA A 97 -15.95 -4.16 -6.50
N GLU A 98 -17.03 -4.94 -6.50
CA GLU A 98 -18.30 -4.50 -7.06
C GLU A 98 -18.93 -3.38 -6.20
N PRO A 99 -19.77 -2.51 -6.80
CA PRO A 99 -20.40 -1.40 -6.09
C PRO A 99 -21.12 -1.79 -4.78
N SER A 100 -21.63 -3.02 -4.69
CA SER A 100 -22.45 -3.51 -3.59
C SER A 100 -21.73 -4.49 -2.63
N GLY A 101 -20.50 -4.90 -2.93
CA GLY A 101 -19.91 -6.09 -2.28
C GLY A 101 -18.41 -5.99 -2.02
N LYS A 102 -17.88 -6.91 -1.20
CA LYS A 102 -16.45 -7.03 -0.85
C LYS A 102 -15.59 -7.11 -2.11
N ALA A 103 -14.30 -6.81 -1.96
CA ALA A 103 -13.32 -7.08 -3.01
C ALA A 103 -13.49 -8.52 -3.50
N LEU A 104 -13.78 -8.66 -4.79
CA LEU A 104 -14.08 -9.94 -5.45
C LEU A 104 -12.81 -10.57 -5.99
N ARG A 105 -11.90 -9.72 -6.47
CA ARG A 105 -10.65 -10.12 -7.09
C ARG A 105 -9.53 -9.31 -6.49
N GLU A 106 -8.40 -9.98 -6.28
CA GLU A 106 -7.19 -9.37 -5.76
C GLU A 106 -6.03 -9.74 -6.68
N ALA A 107 -5.15 -8.77 -6.95
CA ALA A 107 -3.88 -9.01 -7.65
C ALA A 107 -2.73 -8.42 -6.83
N TYR A 108 -1.54 -9.00 -6.98
CA TYR A 108 -0.34 -8.70 -6.19
C TYR A 108 0.87 -8.53 -7.12
N TRP A 109 1.84 -7.70 -6.74
CA TRP A 109 3.07 -7.54 -7.52
C TRP A 109 4.15 -8.56 -7.17
N ALA A 110 4.51 -8.72 -5.89
CA ALA A 110 5.69 -9.49 -5.48
C ALA A 110 5.38 -10.91 -4.98
N ASN A 111 5.59 -11.17 -3.69
CA ASN A 111 5.76 -12.54 -3.16
C ASN A 111 4.45 -13.20 -2.70
N GLY A 112 3.30 -12.69 -3.14
CA GLY A 112 2.02 -13.38 -3.03
C GLY A 112 1.17 -12.99 -1.82
N PRO A 113 0.27 -13.89 -1.35
CA PRO A 113 -0.93 -13.48 -0.65
C PRO A 113 -0.67 -13.04 0.80
N ARG A 114 -1.42 -12.02 1.21
CA ARG A 114 -1.50 -11.44 2.57
C ARG A 114 -0.36 -10.48 2.98
N PRO A 115 0.01 -9.49 2.15
CA PRO A 115 0.94 -8.42 2.53
C PRO A 115 0.44 -7.60 3.73
N PHE A 116 -0.87 -7.58 3.98
CA PHE A 116 -1.48 -6.91 5.13
C PHE A 116 -1.08 -7.46 6.50
N ARG A 117 -0.46 -8.65 6.56
CA ARG A 117 -0.02 -9.26 7.83
C ARG A 117 1.42 -9.79 7.80
N ASN A 118 2.02 -9.89 6.62
CA ASN A 118 3.35 -10.46 6.43
C ASN A 118 4.21 -9.51 5.58
N ARG A 119 5.16 -8.81 6.21
CA ARG A 119 6.10 -7.92 5.49
C ARG A 119 7.10 -8.68 4.62
N LEU A 120 7.33 -9.97 4.86
CA LEU A 120 8.18 -10.80 3.98
C LEU A 120 7.52 -11.07 2.62
N ALA A 121 6.22 -10.75 2.48
CA ALA A 121 5.56 -10.73 1.17
C ALA A 121 6.01 -9.55 0.30
N PHE A 122 6.68 -8.55 0.87
CA PHE A 122 7.09 -7.36 0.11
C PHE A 122 8.32 -7.68 -0.74
N GLY A 123 8.33 -7.15 -1.97
CA GLY A 123 9.54 -7.08 -2.78
C GLY A 123 10.49 -6.01 -2.24
N ILE A 124 11.74 -5.99 -2.73
CA ILE A 124 12.73 -4.97 -2.38
C ILE A 124 12.96 -4.05 -3.57
N ILE A 125 12.80 -2.74 -3.37
CA ILE A 125 13.20 -1.70 -4.33
C ILE A 125 14.48 -1.07 -3.81
N ASN A 126 15.54 -1.10 -4.62
CA ASN A 126 16.79 -0.41 -4.35
C ASN A 126 16.82 0.91 -5.13
N PHE A 127 17.18 1.99 -4.44
CA PHE A 127 17.40 3.29 -5.05
C PHE A 127 18.89 3.44 -5.38
N LYS A 128 19.18 3.95 -6.58
CA LYS A 128 20.54 4.25 -7.02
C LYS A 128 20.89 5.70 -6.69
#